data_AF-A0A1D2R723-F1
#
_entry.id   AF-A0A1D2R723-F1
#
_cell.length_a   1.000
_cell.length_b   1.000
_cell.length_c   1.000
_cell.angle_alpha   90.00
_cell.angle_beta   90.00
_cell.angle_gamma   90.00
#
_symmetry.space_group_name_H-M   'P 1'
#
loop_
_entity.id
_entity.type
_entity.pdbx_description
1 polymer ?
#
loop_
_entity_poly.entity_id
_entity_poly.type
_entity_poly.pdbx_seq_one_letter_code
_entity_poly.pdbx_strand_id
1 'polypeptide(L)'
;MKMNLENLKNKIEAEEDVVKIGEYVRTGAGEIKESPGDLITVVKDKLKSEEDILKICECIRLVSLKNKEFAVSLIPAIKDRIETEKDIGKAGECIIKITHGNLEVAEKLVKSFDLEKLKQGIEEEEDFQKIGFRVWSISLGSVDVANKLIPVVKNKIKIEDNIEKIVECTRLIALGNEKFSEKLIPVVKTKIESEENLGRICWYIQRISEGSRKTASGILDCLDPDKAKNPGVKAGIIELKKGSITGII
;
A
#
# COMPACT_ATOMS: atom_id res chain seq x y z
N MET A 1 18.70 -29.49 -17.04
CA MET A 1 18.87 -30.66 -16.16
C MET A 1 17.71 -30.66 -15.18
N LYS A 2 16.88 -31.71 -15.15
CA LYS A 2 15.71 -31.77 -14.25
C LYS A 2 16.19 -31.98 -12.82
N MET A 3 15.78 -31.10 -11.91
CA MET A 3 16.07 -31.27 -10.48
C MET A 3 14.94 -32.11 -9.89
N ASN A 4 15.27 -33.27 -9.32
CA ASN A 4 14.27 -34.05 -8.58
C ASN A 4 13.95 -33.36 -7.25
N LEU A 5 12.82 -33.74 -6.65
CA LEU A 5 12.32 -33.13 -5.41
C LEU A 5 13.34 -33.23 -4.26
N GLU A 6 13.97 -34.39 -4.10
CA GLU A 6 14.95 -34.65 -3.03
C GLU A 6 16.16 -33.71 -3.13
N ASN A 7 16.70 -33.52 -4.34
CA ASN A 7 17.80 -32.59 -4.58
C ASN A 7 17.41 -31.14 -4.32
N LEU A 8 16.16 -30.75 -4.64
CA LEU A 8 15.65 -29.41 -4.32
C LEU A 8 15.54 -29.20 -2.80
N LYS A 9 15.01 -30.18 -2.08
CA LYS A 9 14.89 -30.16 -0.62
C LYS A 9 16.26 -30.01 0.03
N ASN A 10 17.21 -30.88 -0.33
CA ASN A 10 18.58 -30.83 0.20
C ASN A 10 19.28 -29.49 -0.06
N LYS A 11 19.02 -28.86 -1.22
CA LYS A 11 19.55 -27.51 -1.51
C LYS A 11 18.94 -26.42 -0.63
N ILE A 12 17.64 -26.48 -0.36
CA ILE A 12 16.96 -25.50 0.50
C ILE A 12 17.38 -25.67 1.95
N GLU A 13 17.55 -26.90 2.43
CA GLU A 13 18.00 -27.19 3.79
C GLU A 13 19.41 -26.61 4.04
N ALA A 14 20.31 -26.73 3.05
CA ALA A 14 21.67 -26.23 3.12
C ALA A 14 21.81 -24.71 2.85
N GLU A 15 20.75 -24.04 2.40
CA GLU A 15 20.77 -22.61 2.06
C GLU A 15 20.26 -21.76 3.22
N GLU A 16 20.97 -20.68 3.52
CA GLU A 16 20.60 -19.74 4.57
C GLU A 16 19.98 -18.45 4.00
N ASP A 17 20.29 -18.10 2.75
CA ASP A 17 19.70 -16.94 2.09
C ASP A 17 18.28 -17.25 1.62
N VAL A 18 17.29 -16.68 2.31
CA VAL A 18 15.86 -16.85 2.01
C VAL A 18 15.51 -16.42 0.58
N VAL A 19 16.20 -15.43 -0.01
CA VAL A 19 15.93 -15.04 -1.39
C VAL A 19 16.35 -16.14 -2.36
N LYS A 20 17.52 -16.75 -2.15
CA LYS A 20 17.99 -17.89 -2.96
C LYS A 20 17.09 -19.12 -2.79
N ILE A 21 16.56 -19.37 -1.60
CA ILE A 21 15.54 -20.41 -1.39
C ILE A 21 14.34 -20.16 -2.31
N GLY A 22 13.83 -18.92 -2.36
CA GLY A 22 12.77 -18.53 -3.28
C GLY A 22 13.12 -18.78 -4.75
N GLU A 23 14.37 -18.54 -5.15
CA GLU A 23 14.86 -18.85 -6.50
C GLU A 23 14.94 -20.35 -6.80
N TYR A 24 15.41 -21.16 -5.84
CA TYR A 24 15.42 -22.62 -5.97
C TYR A 24 14.01 -23.17 -6.13
N VAL A 25 13.05 -22.70 -5.32
CA VAL A 25 11.65 -23.09 -5.46
C VAL A 25 11.10 -22.62 -6.81
N ARG A 26 11.33 -21.36 -7.22
CA ARG A 26 10.86 -20.84 -8.51
C ARG A 26 11.38 -21.65 -9.70
N THR A 27 12.65 -22.05 -9.68
CA THR A 27 13.29 -22.76 -10.78
C THR A 27 13.04 -24.27 -10.74
N GLY A 28 12.94 -24.87 -9.55
CA GLY A 28 12.76 -26.32 -9.35
C GLY A 28 11.32 -26.79 -9.23
N ALA A 29 10.42 -26.01 -8.59
CA ALA A 29 9.04 -26.42 -8.33
C ALA A 29 8.11 -26.32 -9.53
N GLY A 30 8.57 -25.69 -10.62
CA GLY A 30 7.79 -25.58 -11.85
C GLY A 30 7.43 -26.90 -12.53
N GLU A 31 8.11 -27.98 -12.17
CA GLU A 31 7.87 -29.33 -12.70
C GLU A 31 7.13 -30.23 -11.69
N ILE A 32 6.92 -29.75 -10.46
CA ILE A 32 6.32 -30.53 -9.38
C ILE A 32 4.81 -30.22 -9.35
N LYS A 33 4.01 -31.14 -9.92
CA LYS A 33 2.54 -31.01 -10.01
C LYS A 33 1.82 -31.11 -8.65
N GLU A 34 2.45 -31.72 -7.65
CA GLU A 34 1.88 -31.93 -6.32
C GLU A 34 2.74 -31.24 -5.28
N SER A 35 2.15 -30.37 -4.48
CA SER A 35 2.87 -29.66 -3.42
C SER A 35 3.39 -30.66 -2.38
N PRO A 36 4.70 -30.90 -2.30
CA PRO A 36 5.22 -31.86 -1.32
C PRO A 36 5.18 -31.19 0.05
N GLY A 37 4.37 -31.74 0.97
CA GLY A 37 4.23 -31.21 2.32
C GLY A 37 5.57 -30.99 3.04
N ASP A 38 6.54 -31.86 2.79
CA ASP A 38 7.91 -31.75 3.30
C ASP A 38 8.60 -30.47 2.83
N LEU A 39 8.49 -30.13 1.54
CA LEU A 39 9.14 -28.95 0.97
C LEU A 39 8.53 -27.66 1.53
N ILE A 40 7.20 -27.62 1.69
CA ILE A 40 6.54 -26.49 2.36
C ILE A 40 7.06 -26.33 3.79
N THR A 41 7.22 -27.43 4.52
CA THR A 41 7.65 -27.40 5.92
C THR A 41 9.05 -26.81 6.05
N VAL A 42 10.01 -27.27 5.23
CA VAL A 42 11.38 -26.74 5.23
C VAL A 42 11.38 -25.24 4.89
N VAL A 43 10.65 -24.82 3.86
CA VAL A 43 10.58 -23.39 3.49
C VAL A 43 9.97 -22.55 4.61
N LYS A 44 8.90 -23.04 5.26
CA LYS A 44 8.29 -22.35 6.41
C LYS A 44 9.28 -22.13 7.54
N ASP A 45 10.08 -23.15 7.87
CA ASP A 45 11.03 -23.05 8.98
C ASP A 45 12.15 -22.06 8.66
N LYS A 46 12.63 -22.03 7.40
CA LYS A 46 13.59 -21.02 6.92
C LYS A 46 13.01 -19.60 6.94
N LEU A 47 11.73 -19.42 6.61
CA LEU A 47 11.07 -18.10 6.70
C LEU A 47 10.89 -17.62 8.14
N LYS A 48 10.69 -18.54 9.10
CA LYS A 48 10.58 -18.18 10.53
C LYS A 48 11.91 -17.69 11.11
N SER A 49 13.03 -18.25 10.64
CA SER A 49 14.37 -17.90 11.14
C SER A 49 14.94 -16.61 10.54
N GLU A 50 14.50 -16.21 9.36
CA GLU A 50 14.91 -14.92 8.75
C GLU A 50 14.25 -13.76 9.49
N GLU A 51 14.98 -12.67 9.76
CA GLU A 51 14.46 -11.48 10.44
C GLU A 51 14.01 -10.40 9.45
N ASP A 52 14.65 -10.32 8.29
CA ASP A 52 14.37 -9.30 7.27
C ASP A 52 13.07 -9.64 6.52
N ILE A 53 12.03 -8.87 6.84
CA ILE A 53 10.72 -9.03 6.22
C ILE A 53 10.74 -8.85 4.70
N LEU A 54 11.62 -7.99 4.16
CA LEU A 54 11.67 -7.77 2.71
C LEU A 54 12.27 -8.97 1.99
N LYS A 55 13.24 -9.67 2.59
CA LYS A 55 13.76 -10.93 2.04
C LYS A 55 12.71 -12.03 2.05
N ILE A 56 11.93 -12.13 3.12
CA ILE A 56 10.81 -13.08 3.23
C ILE A 56 9.80 -12.82 2.11
N CYS A 57 9.35 -11.57 1.95
CA CYS A 57 8.37 -11.25 0.93
C CYS A 57 8.92 -11.38 -0.50
N GLU A 58 10.21 -11.15 -0.69
CA GLU A 58 10.90 -11.43 -1.95
C GLU A 58 10.91 -12.93 -2.27
N CYS A 59 11.19 -13.79 -1.28
CA CYS A 59 11.06 -15.24 -1.44
C CYS A 59 9.63 -15.64 -1.85
N ILE A 60 8.61 -15.12 -1.15
CA ILE A 60 7.20 -15.41 -1.47
C ILE A 60 6.84 -14.93 -2.88
N ARG A 61 7.29 -13.73 -3.27
CA ARG A 61 7.14 -13.22 -4.64
C ARG A 61 7.71 -14.21 -5.65
N LEU A 62 8.96 -14.65 -5.46
CA LEU A 62 9.63 -15.59 -6.35
C LEU A 62 8.90 -16.94 -6.44
N VAL A 63 8.43 -17.47 -5.31
CA VAL A 63 7.63 -18.71 -5.27
C VAL A 63 6.31 -18.52 -6.04
N SER A 64 5.61 -17.40 -5.80
CA SER A 64 4.29 -17.12 -6.39
C SER A 64 4.33 -16.91 -7.91
N LEU A 65 5.47 -16.49 -8.47
CA LEU A 65 5.67 -16.39 -9.92
C LEU A 65 5.54 -17.75 -10.62
N LYS A 66 5.79 -18.85 -9.91
CA LYS A 66 5.78 -20.19 -10.49
C LYS A 66 4.68 -21.10 -9.94
N ASN A 67 4.43 -21.05 -8.63
CA ASN A 67 3.49 -21.94 -7.97
C ASN A 67 2.68 -21.17 -6.92
N LYS A 68 1.46 -20.75 -7.32
CA LYS A 68 0.59 -19.95 -6.47
C LYS A 68 0.07 -20.74 -5.28
N GLU A 69 -0.26 -22.03 -5.44
CA GLU A 69 -0.76 -22.88 -4.36
C GLU A 69 0.30 -23.02 -3.26
N PHE A 70 1.56 -23.22 -3.65
CA PHE A 70 2.70 -23.22 -2.74
C PHE A 70 2.80 -21.88 -2.01
N ALA A 71 2.82 -20.75 -2.72
CA ALA A 71 2.92 -19.43 -2.09
C ALA A 71 1.78 -19.16 -1.08
N VAL A 72 0.55 -19.56 -1.41
CA VAL A 72 -0.60 -19.46 -0.49
C VAL A 72 -0.38 -20.29 0.77
N SER A 73 0.20 -21.49 0.66
CA SER A 73 0.47 -22.35 1.82
C SER A 73 1.47 -21.74 2.81
N LEU A 74 2.28 -20.76 2.37
CA LEU A 74 3.28 -20.05 3.17
C LEU A 74 2.71 -18.84 3.93
N ILE A 75 1.53 -18.31 3.54
CA ILE A 75 0.90 -17.14 4.18
C ILE A 75 0.84 -17.26 5.72
N PRO A 76 0.41 -18.39 6.32
CA PRO A 76 0.35 -18.51 7.78
C PRO A 76 1.69 -18.31 8.49
N ALA A 77 2.83 -18.54 7.81
CA ALA A 77 4.15 -18.39 8.42
C ALA A 77 4.66 -16.94 8.41
N ILE A 78 4.08 -16.06 7.57
CA ILE A 78 4.58 -14.70 7.35
C ILE A 78 3.58 -13.62 7.77
N LYS A 79 2.28 -13.92 7.81
CA LYS A 79 1.24 -12.90 7.94
C LYS A 79 1.40 -12.06 9.21
N ASP A 80 1.66 -12.70 10.34
CA ASP A 80 1.72 -12.02 11.64
C ASP A 80 2.91 -11.05 11.68
N ARG A 81 4.02 -11.42 11.03
CA ARG A 81 5.21 -10.57 10.93
C ARG A 81 4.94 -9.32 10.09
N ILE A 82 4.17 -9.44 9.01
CA ILE A 82 3.76 -8.30 8.16
C ILE A 82 2.73 -7.41 8.85
N GLU A 83 1.87 -7.99 9.70
CA GLU A 83 0.94 -7.22 10.52
C GLU A 83 1.63 -6.43 11.62
N THR A 84 2.61 -7.04 12.30
CA THR A 84 3.27 -6.46 13.47
C THR A 84 4.57 -5.71 13.14
N GLU A 85 4.93 -5.61 11.86
CA GLU A 85 6.06 -4.80 11.42
C GLU A 85 5.81 -3.33 11.79
N LYS A 86 6.71 -2.77 12.61
CA LYS A 86 6.60 -1.41 13.14
C LYS A 86 6.74 -0.38 12.03
N ASP A 87 7.59 -0.64 11.04
CA ASP A 87 7.67 0.21 9.86
C ASP A 87 6.57 -0.14 8.85
N ILE A 88 5.41 0.51 8.98
CA ILE A 88 4.27 0.21 8.10
C ILE A 88 4.58 0.46 6.61
N GLY A 89 5.61 1.27 6.31
CA GLY A 89 6.15 1.47 4.97
C GLY A 89 6.79 0.19 4.43
N LYS A 90 7.69 -0.45 5.19
CA LYS A 90 8.26 -1.76 4.85
C LYS A 90 7.19 -2.84 4.71
N ALA A 91 6.22 -2.83 5.62
CA ALA A 91 5.09 -3.75 5.54
C ALA A 91 4.28 -3.54 4.25
N GLY A 92 4.07 -2.29 3.82
CA GLY A 92 3.45 -1.95 2.54
C GLY A 92 4.25 -2.45 1.34
N GLU A 93 5.57 -2.21 1.34
CA GLU A 93 6.48 -2.68 0.28
C GLU A 93 6.43 -4.21 0.13
N CYS A 94 6.39 -4.93 1.25
CA CYS A 94 6.20 -6.38 1.24
C CYS A 94 4.93 -6.80 0.48
N ILE A 95 3.78 -6.15 0.72
CA ILE A 95 2.53 -6.45 0.01
C ILE A 95 2.71 -6.20 -1.49
N ILE A 96 3.31 -5.07 -1.88
CA ILE A 96 3.57 -4.74 -3.29
C ILE A 96 4.44 -5.81 -3.96
N LYS A 97 5.52 -6.24 -3.29
CA LYS A 97 6.38 -7.32 -3.79
C LYS A 97 5.57 -8.59 -4.05
N ILE A 98 4.72 -9.01 -3.12
CA ILE A 98 3.89 -10.21 -3.28
C ILE A 98 2.87 -10.01 -4.41
N THR A 99 2.25 -8.83 -4.53
CA THR A 99 1.34 -8.50 -5.64
C THR A 99 2.03 -8.61 -7.01
N HIS A 100 3.28 -8.13 -7.14
CA HIS A 100 4.07 -8.27 -8.36
C HIS A 100 4.42 -9.73 -8.70
N GLY A 101 4.45 -10.60 -7.70
CA GLY A 101 4.62 -12.04 -7.90
C GLY A 101 3.32 -12.68 -8.36
N ASN A 102 2.23 -12.46 -7.61
CA ASN A 102 0.91 -12.96 -7.93
C ASN A 102 -0.20 -12.21 -7.16
N LEU A 103 -1.15 -11.62 -7.90
CA LEU A 103 -2.26 -10.85 -7.32
C LEU A 103 -3.17 -11.68 -6.40
N GLU A 104 -3.50 -12.94 -6.76
CA GLU A 104 -4.36 -13.80 -5.93
C GLU A 104 -3.69 -14.17 -4.59
N VAL A 105 -2.37 -14.32 -4.58
CA VAL A 105 -1.60 -14.59 -3.35
C VAL A 105 -1.63 -13.36 -2.45
N ALA A 106 -1.40 -12.17 -3.01
CA ALA A 106 -1.49 -10.92 -2.25
C ALA A 106 -2.90 -10.68 -1.71
N GLU A 107 -3.95 -10.97 -2.49
CA GLU A 107 -5.33 -10.86 -2.04
C GLU A 107 -5.62 -11.78 -0.85
N LYS A 108 -5.21 -13.05 -0.92
CA LYS A 108 -5.37 -14.00 0.18
C LYS A 108 -4.61 -13.57 1.43
N LEU A 109 -3.39 -13.05 1.25
CA LEU A 109 -2.59 -12.52 2.36
C LEU A 109 -3.30 -11.35 3.03
N VAL A 110 -3.69 -10.34 2.26
CA VAL A 110 -4.33 -9.13 2.80
C VAL A 110 -5.67 -9.44 3.45
N LYS A 111 -6.47 -10.35 2.89
CA LYS A 111 -7.73 -10.79 3.50
C LYS A 111 -7.54 -11.61 4.79
N SER A 112 -6.34 -12.17 4.99
CA SER A 112 -6.01 -12.90 6.22
C SER A 112 -5.57 -12.00 7.37
N PHE A 113 -5.41 -10.70 7.11
CA PHE A 113 -4.93 -9.77 8.12
C PHE A 113 -5.98 -9.43 9.18
N ASP A 114 -5.53 -9.26 10.42
CA ASP A 114 -6.32 -8.69 11.50
C ASP A 114 -6.56 -7.20 11.24
N LEU A 115 -7.82 -6.84 10.99
CA LEU A 115 -8.22 -5.48 10.68
C LEU A 115 -7.93 -4.51 11.84
N GLU A 116 -8.07 -4.93 13.09
CA GLU A 116 -7.84 -4.03 14.23
C GLU A 116 -6.36 -3.70 14.38
N LYS A 117 -5.45 -4.66 14.14
CA LYS A 117 -4.01 -4.38 14.10
C LYS A 117 -3.64 -3.44 12.95
N LEU A 118 -4.24 -3.62 11.77
CA LEU A 118 -4.01 -2.71 10.65
C LEU A 118 -4.45 -1.27 10.96
N LYS A 119 -5.59 -1.11 11.64
CA LYS A 119 -6.06 0.19 12.10
C LYS A 119 -5.11 0.80 13.13
N GLN A 120 -4.73 0.02 14.15
CA GLN A 120 -3.80 0.45 15.19
C GLN A 120 -2.48 0.93 14.59
N GLY A 121 -1.90 0.19 13.64
CA GLY A 121 -0.67 0.61 12.97
C GLY A 121 -0.80 1.93 12.20
N ILE A 122 -1.98 2.26 11.66
CA ILE A 122 -2.24 3.59 11.05
C ILE A 122 -2.42 4.67 12.12
N GLU A 123 -3.06 4.35 13.25
CA GLU A 123 -3.27 5.28 14.35
C GLU A 123 -1.94 5.69 15.02
N GLU A 124 -1.01 4.74 15.16
CA GLU A 124 0.30 4.94 15.78
C GLU A 124 1.34 5.58 14.84
N GLU A 125 1.16 5.50 13.52
CA GLU A 125 2.08 6.11 12.55
C GLU A 125 1.85 7.63 12.42
N GLU A 126 2.94 8.40 12.45
CA GLU A 126 2.92 9.87 12.32
C GLU A 126 3.38 10.34 10.93
N ASP A 127 4.03 9.46 10.17
CA ASP A 127 4.39 9.68 8.78
C ASP A 127 3.20 9.39 7.85
N PHE A 128 2.53 10.46 7.43
CA PHE A 128 1.42 10.42 6.49
C PHE A 128 1.78 9.83 5.12
N GLN A 129 3.05 9.92 4.69
CA GLN A 129 3.50 9.27 3.46
C GLN A 129 3.44 7.76 3.63
N LYS A 130 3.89 7.24 4.78
CA LYS A 130 3.80 5.81 5.11
C LYS A 130 2.35 5.34 5.26
N ILE A 131 1.48 6.15 5.89
CA ILE A 131 0.04 5.85 5.96
C ILE A 131 -0.56 5.71 4.57
N GLY A 132 -0.35 6.71 3.70
CA GLY A 132 -0.88 6.69 2.34
C GLY A 132 -0.35 5.51 1.54
N PHE A 133 0.96 5.23 1.65
CA PHE A 133 1.61 4.11 1.00
C PHE A 133 1.09 2.75 1.49
N ARG A 134 0.84 2.60 2.80
CA ARG A 134 0.28 1.37 3.37
C ARG A 134 -1.14 1.11 2.87
N VAL A 135 -2.00 2.13 2.86
CA VAL A 135 -3.38 2.00 2.36
C VAL A 135 -3.40 1.68 0.87
N TRP A 136 -2.54 2.33 0.08
CA TRP A 136 -2.33 1.98 -1.34
C TRP A 136 -1.89 0.52 -1.50
N SER A 137 -0.86 0.11 -0.76
CA SER A 137 -0.33 -1.27 -0.84
C SER A 137 -1.42 -2.30 -0.52
N ILE A 138 -2.22 -2.06 0.52
CA ILE A 138 -3.36 -2.90 0.88
C ILE A 138 -4.42 -2.89 -0.22
N SER A 139 -4.69 -1.76 -0.87
CA SER A 139 -5.71 -1.69 -1.93
C SER A 139 -5.35 -2.52 -3.16
N LEU A 140 -4.06 -2.73 -3.41
CA LEU A 140 -3.58 -3.62 -4.47
C LEU A 140 -3.91 -5.09 -4.17
N GLY A 141 -3.86 -5.51 -2.91
CA GLY A 141 -4.24 -6.87 -2.51
C GLY A 141 -5.74 -7.02 -2.28
N SER A 142 -6.39 -6.08 -1.58
CA SER A 142 -7.82 -6.11 -1.31
C SER A 142 -8.40 -4.71 -1.13
N VAL A 143 -9.18 -4.29 -2.13
CA VAL A 143 -10.00 -3.06 -2.10
C VAL A 143 -10.93 -3.06 -0.88
N ASP A 144 -11.55 -4.20 -0.55
CA ASP A 144 -12.49 -4.28 0.58
C ASP A 144 -11.81 -4.03 1.93
N VAL A 145 -10.60 -4.57 2.14
CA VAL A 145 -9.83 -4.34 3.38
C VAL A 145 -9.36 -2.89 3.44
N ALA A 146 -8.77 -2.35 2.37
CA ALA A 146 -8.32 -0.96 2.32
C ALA A 146 -9.48 0.03 2.57
N ASN A 147 -10.67 -0.25 2.03
CA ASN A 147 -11.85 0.57 2.24
C ASN A 147 -12.25 0.67 3.73
N LYS A 148 -12.04 -0.39 4.51
CA LYS A 148 -12.30 -0.40 5.96
C LYS A 148 -11.30 0.42 6.77
N LEU A 149 -10.16 0.80 6.19
CA LEU A 149 -9.12 1.63 6.84
C LEU A 149 -9.37 3.14 6.63
N ILE A 150 -10.16 3.52 5.63
CA ILE A 150 -10.48 4.92 5.31
C ILE A 150 -11.02 5.71 6.51
N PRO A 151 -11.90 5.19 7.38
CA PRO A 151 -12.34 5.91 8.57
C PRO A 151 -11.20 6.34 9.51
N VAL A 152 -10.18 5.48 9.68
CA VAL A 152 -9.02 5.79 10.54
C VAL A 152 -8.15 6.87 9.90
N VAL A 153 -7.87 6.76 8.61
CA VAL A 153 -7.14 7.79 7.85
C VAL A 153 -7.84 9.15 7.93
N LYS A 154 -9.18 9.17 7.80
CA LYS A 154 -9.97 10.40 7.97
C LYS A 154 -9.77 11.05 9.33
N ASN A 155 -9.73 10.24 10.39
CA ASN A 155 -9.53 10.76 11.75
C ASN A 155 -8.12 11.32 11.93
N LYS A 156 -7.08 10.65 11.41
CA LYS A 156 -5.71 11.17 11.41
C LYS A 156 -5.61 12.50 10.64
N ILE A 157 -6.21 12.60 9.45
CA ILE A 157 -6.24 13.86 8.67
C ILE A 157 -6.91 15.01 9.44
N LYS A 158 -7.98 14.74 10.21
CA LYS A 158 -8.67 15.80 10.97
C LYS A 158 -7.76 16.47 12.01
N ILE A 159 -6.90 15.70 12.66
CA ILE A 159 -6.04 16.17 13.75
C ILE A 159 -4.66 16.65 13.28
N GLU A 160 -4.24 16.33 12.06
CA GLU A 160 -2.99 16.83 11.48
C GLU A 160 -3.18 18.23 10.90
N ASP A 161 -2.25 19.14 11.18
CA ASP A 161 -2.29 20.53 10.74
C ASP A 161 -1.33 20.80 9.57
N ASN A 162 -0.37 19.91 9.33
CA ASN A 162 0.51 19.98 8.17
C ASN A 162 -0.25 19.53 6.91
N ILE A 163 -0.73 20.51 6.13
CA ILE A 163 -1.49 20.28 4.90
C ILE A 163 -0.66 19.51 3.85
N GLU A 164 0.66 19.72 3.77
CA GLU A 164 1.52 19.02 2.80
C GLU A 164 1.55 17.51 3.05
N LYS A 165 1.66 17.11 4.32
CA LYS A 165 1.56 15.69 4.72
C LYS A 165 0.22 15.08 4.33
N ILE A 166 -0.88 15.79 4.60
CA ILE A 166 -2.24 15.36 4.24
C ILE A 166 -2.40 15.20 2.73
N VAL A 167 -1.87 16.16 1.96
CA VAL A 167 -1.89 16.17 0.49
C VAL A 167 -1.13 14.97 -0.06
N GLU A 168 0.06 14.68 0.45
CA GLU A 168 0.87 13.56 0.00
C GLU A 168 0.21 12.21 0.33
N CYS A 169 -0.35 12.05 1.54
CA CYS A 169 -1.15 10.87 1.90
C CYS A 169 -2.35 10.68 0.96
N THR A 170 -3.09 11.76 0.70
CA THR A 170 -4.26 11.72 -0.20
C THR A 170 -3.87 11.35 -1.62
N ARG A 171 -2.75 11.88 -2.13
CA ARG A 171 -2.19 11.55 -3.44
C ARG A 171 -1.84 10.06 -3.54
N LEU A 172 -1.15 9.51 -2.54
CA LEU A 172 -0.79 8.08 -2.52
C LEU A 172 -2.02 7.17 -2.47
N ILE A 173 -3.03 7.53 -1.68
CA ILE A 173 -4.30 6.78 -1.64
C ILE A 173 -5.01 6.87 -2.99
N ALA A 174 -5.00 8.03 -3.64
CA ALA A 174 -5.59 8.23 -4.96
C ALA A 174 -4.92 7.37 -6.04
N LEU A 175 -3.59 7.21 -6.01
CA LEU A 175 -2.86 6.30 -6.90
C LEU A 175 -3.33 4.85 -6.77
N GLY A 176 -3.64 4.42 -5.55
CA GLY A 176 -4.14 3.07 -5.30
C GLY A 176 -5.59 2.86 -5.70
N ASN A 177 -6.45 3.82 -5.34
CA ASN A 177 -7.87 3.75 -5.63
C ASN A 177 -8.53 5.13 -5.52
N GLU A 178 -8.89 5.70 -6.66
CA GLU A 178 -9.57 7.00 -6.75
C GLU A 178 -10.85 7.09 -5.89
N LYS A 179 -11.64 6.01 -5.77
CA LYS A 179 -12.87 6.03 -4.96
C LYS A 179 -12.58 6.15 -3.47
N PHE A 180 -11.37 5.83 -3.02
CA PHE A 180 -10.97 5.98 -1.63
C PHE A 180 -10.59 7.42 -1.32
N SER A 181 -9.81 8.05 -2.19
CA SER A 181 -9.43 9.45 -2.05
C SER A 181 -10.64 10.38 -2.19
N GLU A 182 -11.64 10.04 -3.01
CA GLU A 182 -12.93 10.75 -3.05
C GLU A 182 -13.61 10.82 -1.67
N LYS A 183 -13.52 9.75 -0.88
CA LYS A 183 -14.11 9.72 0.46
C LYS A 183 -13.39 10.68 1.41
N LEU A 184 -12.14 11.05 1.13
CA LEU A 184 -11.33 11.97 1.93
C LEU A 184 -11.60 13.44 1.58
N ILE A 185 -12.23 13.75 0.44
CA ILE A 185 -12.51 15.12 -0.01
C ILE A 185 -13.07 16.01 1.10
N PRO A 186 -14.09 15.60 1.90
CA PRO A 186 -14.67 16.49 2.90
C PRO A 186 -13.70 16.92 4.01
N VAL A 187 -12.72 16.09 4.38
CA VAL A 187 -11.74 16.43 5.43
C VAL A 187 -10.49 17.11 4.86
N VAL A 188 -10.08 16.75 3.64
CA VAL A 188 -8.94 17.38 2.97
C VAL A 188 -9.30 18.81 2.55
N LYS A 189 -10.50 19.03 2.00
CA LYS A 189 -10.92 20.37 1.59
C LYS A 189 -10.92 21.36 2.75
N THR A 190 -11.35 20.95 3.94
CA THR A 190 -11.40 21.85 5.11
C THR A 190 -10.01 22.27 5.55
N LYS A 191 -9.00 21.43 5.30
CA LYS A 191 -7.60 21.74 5.58
C LYS A 191 -7.02 22.65 4.49
N ILE A 192 -7.39 22.47 3.22
CA ILE A 192 -6.98 23.38 2.14
C ILE A 192 -7.66 24.75 2.25
N GLU A 193 -8.93 24.81 2.69
CA GLU A 193 -9.67 26.07 2.91
C GLU A 193 -9.01 26.98 3.96
N SER A 194 -8.21 26.44 4.88
CA SER A 194 -7.49 27.24 5.88
C SER A 194 -6.16 27.81 5.37
N GLU A 195 -5.69 27.42 4.19
CA GLU A 195 -4.48 27.95 3.56
C GLU A 195 -4.69 29.39 3.06
N GLU A 196 -3.73 30.26 3.35
CA GLU A 196 -3.78 31.69 3.02
C GLU A 196 -2.98 32.03 1.76
N ASN A 197 -2.19 31.07 1.28
CA ASN A 197 -1.38 31.20 0.07
C ASN A 197 -2.03 30.48 -1.13
N LEU A 198 -2.51 31.26 -2.10
CA LEU A 198 -3.12 30.73 -3.32
C LEU A 198 -2.17 29.80 -4.10
N GLY A 199 -0.88 30.15 -4.17
CA GLY A 199 0.12 29.31 -4.83
C GLY A 199 0.24 27.92 -4.19
N ARG A 200 0.20 27.84 -2.86
CA ARG A 200 0.17 26.56 -2.14
C ARG A 200 -1.12 25.79 -2.40
N ILE A 201 -2.28 26.46 -2.42
CA ILE A 201 -3.56 25.82 -2.80
C ILE A 201 -3.45 25.20 -4.20
N CYS A 202 -2.98 25.97 -5.19
CA CYS A 202 -2.76 25.47 -6.56
C CYS A 202 -1.83 24.24 -6.55
N TRP A 203 -0.71 24.33 -5.84
CA TRP A 203 0.25 23.23 -5.71
C TRP A 203 -0.38 21.99 -5.06
N TYR A 204 -1.18 22.14 -4.01
CA TYR A 204 -1.88 21.01 -3.37
C TYR A 204 -2.84 20.31 -4.34
N ILE A 205 -3.64 21.09 -5.07
CA ILE A 205 -4.59 20.54 -6.06
C ILE A 205 -3.84 19.82 -7.17
N GLN A 206 -2.77 20.43 -7.70
CA GLN A 206 -1.91 19.81 -8.70
C GLN A 206 -1.28 18.52 -8.15
N ARG A 207 -0.77 18.54 -6.92
CA ARG A 207 -0.13 17.38 -6.31
C ARG A 207 -1.10 16.21 -6.14
N ILE A 208 -2.33 16.46 -5.69
CA ILE A 208 -3.38 15.42 -5.61
C ILE A 208 -3.77 14.91 -7.00
N SER A 209 -3.77 15.78 -8.01
CA SER A 209 -4.15 15.43 -9.38
C SER A 209 -3.21 14.41 -10.03
N GLU A 210 -1.94 14.37 -9.60
CA GLU A 210 -0.98 13.34 -10.01
C GLU A 210 -1.43 11.93 -9.57
N GLY A 211 -2.16 11.84 -8.46
CA GLY A 211 -2.78 10.59 -8.01
C GLY A 211 -4.15 10.36 -8.64
N SER A 212 -5.02 11.38 -8.63
CA SER A 212 -6.33 11.33 -9.27
C SER A 212 -6.82 12.74 -9.61
N ARG A 213 -6.98 13.01 -10.91
CA ARG A 213 -7.61 14.26 -11.41
C ARG A 213 -9.03 14.43 -10.88
N LYS A 214 -9.79 13.34 -10.74
CA LYS A 214 -11.17 13.39 -10.25
C LYS A 214 -11.23 13.78 -8.77
N THR A 215 -10.32 13.25 -7.95
CA THR A 215 -10.20 13.66 -6.54
C THR A 215 -9.83 15.14 -6.46
N ALA A 216 -8.83 15.58 -7.24
CA ALA A 216 -8.42 16.98 -7.26
C ALA A 216 -9.56 17.92 -7.70
N SER A 217 -10.30 17.57 -8.75
CA SER A 217 -11.50 18.30 -9.18
C SER A 217 -12.57 18.33 -8.09
N GLY A 218 -12.86 17.19 -7.48
CA GLY A 218 -13.86 17.13 -6.41
C GLY A 218 -13.49 17.98 -5.19
N ILE A 219 -12.20 18.10 -4.86
CA ILE A 219 -11.72 19.04 -3.84
C ILE A 219 -11.97 20.47 -4.31
N LEU A 220 -11.49 20.82 -5.51
CA LEU A 220 -11.60 22.16 -6.07
C LEU A 220 -13.06 22.63 -6.10
N ASP A 221 -13.96 21.81 -6.64
CA ASP A 221 -15.40 22.08 -6.73
C ASP A 221 -16.02 22.34 -5.35
N CYS A 222 -15.52 21.66 -4.32
CA CYS A 222 -16.00 21.76 -2.95
C CYS A 222 -15.37 22.88 -2.12
N LEU A 223 -14.34 23.58 -2.59
CA LEU A 223 -13.73 24.71 -1.89
C LEU A 223 -14.72 25.88 -1.84
N ASP A 224 -14.89 26.49 -0.69
CA ASP A 224 -15.72 27.68 -0.51
C ASP A 224 -14.88 28.97 -0.58
N PRO A 225 -14.98 29.79 -1.65
CA PRO A 225 -14.23 31.03 -1.75
C PRO A 225 -14.56 32.04 -0.65
N ASP A 226 -15.76 31.98 -0.06
CA ASP A 226 -16.17 32.91 0.99
C ASP A 226 -15.50 32.62 2.34
N LYS A 227 -14.89 31.44 2.51
CA LYS A 227 -14.07 31.10 3.68
C LYS A 227 -12.62 31.55 3.59
N ALA A 228 -12.18 32.01 2.42
CA ALA A 228 -10.82 32.49 2.24
C ALA A 228 -10.57 33.74 3.10
N LYS A 229 -9.48 33.75 3.87
CA LYS A 229 -9.15 34.84 4.80
C LYS A 229 -8.73 36.14 4.11
N ASN A 230 -8.29 36.08 2.86
CA ASN A 230 -7.91 37.27 2.09
C ASN A 230 -8.60 37.33 0.72
N PRO A 231 -8.89 38.54 0.20
CA PRO A 231 -9.59 38.71 -1.08
C PRO A 231 -8.86 38.10 -2.28
N GLY A 232 -7.52 38.03 -2.23
CA GLY A 232 -6.71 37.48 -3.31
C GLY A 232 -6.91 35.98 -3.49
N VAL A 233 -6.90 35.22 -2.38
CA VAL A 233 -7.21 33.78 -2.38
C VAL A 233 -8.65 33.55 -2.82
N LYS A 234 -9.61 34.35 -2.33
CA LYS A 234 -11.00 34.27 -2.77
C LYS A 234 -11.13 34.40 -4.29
N ALA A 235 -10.58 35.46 -4.87
CA ALA A 235 -10.57 35.68 -6.31
C ALA A 235 -9.87 34.54 -7.05
N GLY A 236 -8.72 34.08 -6.52
CA GLY A 236 -7.97 32.96 -7.07
C GLY A 236 -8.77 31.65 -7.12
N ILE A 237 -9.46 31.26 -6.04
CA ILE A 237 -10.30 30.05 -6.02
C ILE A 237 -11.44 30.18 -7.04
N ILE A 238 -12.07 31.35 -7.17
CA ILE A 238 -13.12 31.60 -8.17
C ILE A 238 -12.58 31.39 -9.59
N GLU A 239 -11.40 31.94 -9.88
CA GLU A 239 -10.76 31.77 -11.19
C GLU A 239 -10.33 30.31 -11.44
N LEU A 240 -9.76 29.63 -10.43
CA LEU A 240 -9.42 28.20 -10.52
C LEU A 240 -10.63 27.33 -10.84
N LYS A 241 -11.82 27.67 -10.32
CA LYS A 241 -13.06 26.94 -10.65
C LYS A 241 -13.57 27.21 -12.07
N LYS A 242 -13.30 28.40 -12.62
CA LYS A 242 -13.67 28.76 -14.01
C LYS A 242 -12.72 28.13 -15.02
N GLY A 243 -11.43 28.11 -14.71
CA GLY A 243 -10.42 27.43 -15.50
C GLY A 243 -10.53 25.93 -15.28
N SER A 244 -10.97 25.18 -16.29
CA SER A 244 -10.85 23.74 -16.24
C SER A 244 -9.40 23.38 -15.91
N ILE A 245 -9.21 22.50 -14.92
CA ILE A 245 -7.91 22.01 -14.39
C ILE A 245 -6.89 21.64 -15.50
N THR A 246 -7.38 21.39 -16.71
CA THR A 246 -6.65 21.19 -17.96
C THR A 246 -5.58 22.22 -18.32
N GLY A 247 -5.60 23.43 -17.75
CA GLY A 247 -4.61 24.48 -18.06
C GLY A 247 -3.48 24.63 -17.04
N ILE A 248 -3.56 23.97 -15.88
CA ILE A 248 -2.66 24.15 -14.73
C ILE A 248 -1.79 22.90 -14.47
N ILE A 249 -2.20 21.73 -14.99
CA ILE A 249 -1.45 20.47 -14.98
C ILE A 249 -0.97 20.17 -16.39
#